data_AF-A0A843I967-F1
#
_entry.id   AF-A0A843I967-F1
#
_cell.length_a   1.000
_cell.length_b   1.000
_cell.length_c   1.000
_cell.angle_alpha   90.00
_cell.angle_beta   90.00
_cell.angle_gamma   90.00
#
_symmetry.space_group_name_H-M   'P 1'
#
loop_
_entity.id
_entity.type
_entity.pdbx_description
1 polymer ?
#
loop_
_entity_poly.entity_id
_entity_poly.type
_entity_poly.pdbx_seq_one_letter_code
_entity_poly.pdbx_strand_id
1 'polypeptide(L)'
;EGRVLGYSYTYSTRGNYVEQTVYGDFKPLIKFAKRGQRGEIVYPEDLRVELCAAPYAVLNEDALIPCGQVSDERYKEAERILLSLRVGLKDAYYFISGRRLAAWKYTYETHVDLLPATSVGPEGQYTAHQISRVLAHPQFEGLRDLLYRALRLAAIEDVRVGLISTGRIAMYIKTNGMWTNAYNAGNFTKSVLPVLVQLVLANDGSIVAVDDADLATPEDMAEELLSAYAELAKRKGLQLILAARSPGFRRAAERQGFSVAEL
;
A
#
# COMPACT_ATOMS: atom_id res chain seq x y z
N GLU A 1 -13.03 -17.33 -23.38
CA GLU A 1 -13.40 -15.92 -23.63
C GLU A 1 -12.81 -15.07 -22.52
N GLY A 2 -12.25 -13.90 -22.84
CA GLY A 2 -11.64 -13.01 -21.84
C GLY A 2 -12.70 -12.14 -21.18
N ARG A 3 -12.93 -12.34 -19.88
CA ARG A 3 -13.85 -11.52 -19.07
C ARG A 3 -13.10 -10.32 -18.50
N VAL A 4 -13.74 -9.15 -18.41
CA VAL A 4 -13.11 -7.97 -17.82
C VAL A 4 -13.46 -7.89 -16.35
N LEU A 5 -12.45 -7.90 -15.49
CA LEU A 5 -12.61 -7.77 -14.05
C LEU A 5 -12.18 -6.37 -13.62
N GLY A 6 -12.98 -5.73 -12.77
CA GLY A 6 -12.69 -4.37 -12.31
C GLY A 6 -12.81 -4.23 -10.81
N TYR A 7 -12.15 -3.21 -10.28
CA TYR A 7 -12.20 -2.85 -8.87
C TYR A 7 -12.03 -1.35 -8.72
N SER A 8 -12.75 -0.75 -7.78
CA SER A 8 -12.52 0.62 -7.32
C SER A 8 -12.58 0.68 -5.81
N TYR A 9 -11.83 1.60 -5.21
CA TYR A 9 -11.99 1.95 -3.81
C TYR A 9 -12.02 3.47 -3.62
N THR A 10 -12.66 3.89 -2.54
CA THR A 10 -12.72 5.28 -2.11
C THR A 10 -12.38 5.32 -0.63
N TYR A 11 -11.48 6.22 -0.24
CA TYR A 11 -11.11 6.45 1.15
C TYR A 11 -11.23 7.92 1.51
N SER A 12 -11.75 8.20 2.71
CA SER A 12 -11.66 9.52 3.33
C SER A 12 -11.15 9.40 4.75
N THR A 13 -9.97 9.99 4.99
CA THR A 13 -9.39 10.16 6.32
C THR A 13 -10.34 10.93 7.23
N ARG A 14 -10.95 12.00 6.69
CA ARG A 14 -11.96 12.80 7.40
C ARG A 14 -13.27 12.01 7.44
N GLY A 15 -13.62 11.52 8.62
CA GLY A 15 -14.80 10.65 8.84
C GLY A 15 -14.51 9.16 8.82
N ASN A 16 -13.26 8.75 8.53
CA ASN A 16 -12.82 7.36 8.51
C ASN A 16 -13.77 6.48 7.67
N TYR A 17 -14.04 6.92 6.44
CA TYR A 17 -14.93 6.26 5.50
C TYR A 17 -14.13 5.47 4.49
N VAL A 18 -14.62 4.27 4.18
CA VAL A 18 -14.06 3.37 3.16
C VAL A 18 -15.22 2.76 2.41
N GLU A 19 -15.11 2.76 1.09
CA GLU A 19 -16.00 2.06 0.18
C GLU A 19 -15.17 1.35 -0.88
N GLN A 20 -15.60 0.16 -1.27
CA GLN A 20 -15.00 -0.62 -2.34
C GLN A 20 -16.11 -1.12 -3.27
N THR A 21 -15.82 -1.26 -4.55
CA THR A 21 -16.74 -1.80 -5.55
C THR A 21 -16.01 -2.82 -6.41
N VAL A 22 -16.63 -3.98 -6.61
CA VAL A 22 -16.14 -5.05 -7.50
C VAL A 22 -16.99 -5.03 -8.76
N TYR A 23 -16.33 -5.12 -9.91
CA TYR A 23 -16.97 -5.07 -11.22
C TYR A 23 -16.73 -6.36 -12.00
N GLY A 24 -17.77 -6.81 -12.69
CA GLY A 24 -17.70 -7.81 -13.75
C GLY A 24 -18.19 -7.19 -15.05
N ASP A 25 -17.35 -7.24 -16.09
CA ASP A 25 -17.64 -6.71 -17.42
C ASP A 25 -18.13 -5.25 -17.37
N PHE A 26 -17.37 -4.42 -16.65
CA PHE A 26 -17.64 -3.00 -16.37
C PHE A 26 -18.93 -2.69 -15.60
N LYS A 27 -19.66 -3.70 -15.11
CA LYS A 27 -20.86 -3.52 -14.29
C LYS A 27 -20.53 -3.76 -12.82
N PRO A 28 -20.98 -2.88 -11.90
CA PRO A 28 -20.81 -3.14 -10.48
C PRO A 28 -21.57 -4.41 -10.10
N LEU A 29 -20.88 -5.36 -9.48
CA LEU A 29 -21.49 -6.59 -8.95
C LEU A 29 -21.90 -6.37 -7.50
N ILE A 30 -20.95 -5.91 -6.69
CA ILE A 30 -21.22 -5.49 -5.31
C ILE A 30 -20.45 -4.21 -4.98
N LYS A 31 -21.05 -3.41 -4.12
CA LYS A 31 -20.39 -2.29 -3.44
C LYS A 31 -20.52 -2.51 -1.95
N PHE A 32 -19.47 -2.23 -1.20
CA PHE A 32 -19.45 -2.44 0.23
C PHE A 32 -18.67 -1.35 0.93
N ALA A 33 -19.18 -0.93 2.09
CA ALA A 33 -18.69 0.24 2.78
C ALA A 33 -18.59 -0.02 4.29
N LYS A 34 -17.74 0.77 4.94
CA LYS A 34 -17.60 0.76 6.39
C LYS A 34 -18.84 1.35 7.06
N ARG A 35 -19.39 0.63 8.06
CA ARG A 35 -20.45 1.08 8.96
C ARG A 35 -20.04 0.84 10.41
N GLY A 36 -19.68 1.92 11.12
CA GLY A 36 -19.12 1.80 12.47
C GLY A 36 -17.76 1.08 12.46
N GLN A 37 -17.65 -0.03 13.19
CA GLN A 37 -16.47 -0.92 13.21
C GLN A 37 -16.59 -2.11 12.24
N ARG A 38 -17.72 -2.24 11.56
CA ARG A 38 -18.05 -3.33 10.64
C ARG A 38 -18.13 -2.83 9.21
N GLY A 39 -18.42 -3.74 8.29
CA GLY A 39 -18.75 -3.41 6.91
C GLY A 39 -20.18 -3.81 6.58
N GLU A 40 -20.69 -3.33 5.46
CA GLU A 40 -21.99 -3.73 4.92
C GLU A 40 -21.93 -3.69 3.39
N ILE A 41 -22.58 -4.64 2.73
CA ILE A 41 -22.88 -4.54 1.30
C ILE A 41 -23.95 -3.45 1.10
N VAL A 42 -23.61 -2.44 0.31
CA VAL A 42 -24.49 -1.29 0.04
C VAL A 42 -25.09 -1.28 -1.37
N TYR A 43 -24.57 -2.11 -2.27
CA TYR A 43 -25.15 -2.42 -3.57
C TYR A 43 -24.88 -3.88 -3.92
N PRO A 44 -25.83 -4.60 -4.54
CA PRO A 44 -27.17 -4.12 -4.92
C PRO A 44 -28.09 -3.98 -3.69
N GLU A 45 -29.15 -3.17 -3.79
CA GLU A 45 -29.97 -2.80 -2.63
C GLU A 45 -30.71 -3.99 -1.99
N ASP A 46 -30.97 -5.04 -2.78
CA ASP A 46 -31.61 -6.29 -2.37
C ASP A 46 -30.64 -7.26 -1.65
N LEU A 47 -29.34 -6.96 -1.66
CA LEU A 47 -28.31 -7.76 -1.00
C LEU A 47 -27.67 -6.98 0.16
N ARG A 48 -28.40 -6.86 1.27
CA ARG A 48 -27.89 -6.22 2.50
C ARG A 48 -27.26 -7.26 3.41
N VAL A 49 -25.95 -7.43 3.29
CA VAL A 49 -25.15 -8.36 4.11
C VAL A 49 -24.22 -7.58 5.02
N GLU A 50 -24.21 -7.92 6.31
CA GLU A 50 -23.25 -7.40 7.27
C GLU A 50 -21.91 -8.14 7.17
N LEU A 51 -20.82 -7.37 7.16
CA LEU A 51 -19.45 -7.85 7.14
C LEU A 51 -18.83 -7.72 8.54
N CYS A 52 -18.10 -8.75 8.96
CA CYS A 52 -17.59 -8.87 10.32
C CYS A 52 -16.39 -7.97 10.63
N ALA A 53 -15.76 -7.44 9.60
CA ALA A 53 -14.76 -6.39 9.72
C ALA A 53 -15.12 -5.22 8.81
N ALA A 54 -14.67 -4.02 9.19
CA ALA A 54 -14.66 -2.90 8.27
C ALA A 54 -13.76 -3.25 7.05
N PRO A 55 -14.17 -2.89 5.82
CA PRO A 55 -13.52 -3.32 4.59
C PRO A 55 -12.26 -2.50 4.30
N TYR A 56 -11.27 -2.60 5.17
CA TYR A 56 -10.01 -1.88 5.07
C TYR A 56 -8.99 -2.59 4.19
N ALA A 57 -9.14 -3.91 3.99
CA ALA A 57 -8.27 -4.67 3.13
C ALA A 57 -8.59 -4.32 1.66
N VAL A 58 -7.79 -3.46 1.04
CA VAL A 58 -7.97 -3.07 -0.36
C VAL A 58 -7.52 -4.23 -1.27
N LEU A 59 -8.28 -4.50 -2.34
CA LEU A 59 -8.00 -5.57 -3.32
C LEU A 59 -7.78 -6.96 -2.67
N ASN A 60 -8.52 -7.26 -1.61
CA ASN A 60 -8.40 -8.52 -0.87
C ASN A 60 -9.79 -9.04 -0.49
N GLU A 61 -9.99 -10.34 -0.66
CA GLU A 61 -11.22 -11.05 -0.28
C GLU A 61 -11.55 -10.96 1.22
N ASP A 62 -10.56 -10.75 2.09
CA ASP A 62 -10.74 -10.52 3.53
C ASP A 62 -11.64 -9.29 3.82
N ALA A 63 -11.81 -8.40 2.84
CA ALA A 63 -12.73 -7.27 2.96
C ALA A 63 -14.20 -7.67 2.83
N LEU A 64 -14.49 -8.89 2.37
CA LEU A 64 -15.81 -9.48 2.21
C LEU A 64 -16.02 -10.66 3.17
N ILE A 65 -15.60 -10.56 4.43
CA ILE A 65 -15.91 -11.62 5.42
C ILE A 65 -17.31 -11.36 5.98
N PRO A 66 -18.33 -12.18 5.65
CA PRO A 66 -19.68 -11.96 6.16
C PRO A 66 -19.80 -12.43 7.61
N CYS A 67 -20.71 -11.83 8.38
CA CYS A 67 -21.03 -12.29 9.73
C CYS A 67 -21.97 -13.51 9.79
N GLY A 68 -22.52 -13.90 8.65
CA GLY A 68 -23.41 -15.06 8.52
C GLY A 68 -23.19 -15.74 7.19
N GLN A 69 -23.96 -16.80 6.93
CA GLN A 69 -23.92 -17.47 5.64
C GLN A 69 -24.56 -16.58 4.57
N VAL A 70 -23.93 -16.52 3.39
CA VAL A 70 -24.43 -15.80 2.22
C VAL A 70 -24.50 -16.78 1.05
N SER A 71 -25.70 -17.01 0.54
CA SER A 71 -25.94 -17.93 -0.59
C SER A 71 -26.08 -17.22 -1.95
N ASP A 72 -25.97 -15.89 -1.98
CA ASP A 72 -26.10 -15.09 -3.21
C ASP A 72 -24.89 -15.28 -4.14
N GLU A 73 -25.14 -15.64 -5.40
CA GLU A 73 -24.06 -15.88 -6.37
C GLU A 73 -23.30 -14.61 -6.75
N ARG A 74 -23.91 -13.40 -6.68
CA ARG A 74 -23.20 -12.13 -6.93
C ARG A 74 -22.13 -11.90 -5.86
N TYR A 75 -22.43 -12.26 -4.61
CA TYR A 75 -21.47 -12.20 -3.51
C TYR A 75 -20.29 -13.14 -3.75
N LYS A 76 -20.58 -14.42 -4.00
CA LYS A 76 -19.55 -15.44 -4.27
C LYS A 76 -18.73 -15.10 -5.51
N GLU A 77 -19.37 -14.54 -6.53
CA GLU A 77 -18.67 -14.07 -7.72
C GLU A 77 -17.72 -12.91 -7.40
N ALA A 78 -18.15 -11.94 -6.59
CA ALA A 78 -17.28 -10.86 -6.17
C ALA A 78 -16.09 -11.34 -5.32
N GLU A 79 -16.29 -12.31 -4.42
CA GLU A 79 -15.19 -12.97 -3.70
C GLU A 79 -14.21 -13.64 -4.67
N ARG A 80 -14.72 -14.39 -5.66
CA ARG A 80 -13.89 -15.02 -6.71
C ARG A 80 -13.12 -13.98 -7.52
N ILE A 81 -13.72 -12.84 -7.83
CA ILE A 81 -13.05 -11.75 -8.55
C ILE A 81 -11.94 -11.13 -7.69
N LEU A 82 -12.21 -10.82 -6.42
CA LEU A 82 -11.19 -10.28 -5.53
C LEU A 82 -10.02 -11.25 -5.36
N LEU A 83 -10.30 -12.54 -5.19
CA LEU A 83 -9.27 -13.57 -5.14
C LEU A 83 -8.50 -13.65 -6.47
N SER A 84 -9.19 -13.60 -7.61
CA SER A 84 -8.57 -13.64 -8.94
C SER A 84 -7.69 -12.42 -9.20
N LEU A 85 -8.14 -11.23 -8.79
CA LEU A 85 -7.34 -10.00 -8.86
C LEU A 85 -6.15 -10.12 -7.92
N ARG A 86 -6.33 -10.53 -6.67
CA ARG A 86 -5.24 -10.69 -5.70
C ARG A 86 -4.16 -11.65 -6.18
N VAL A 87 -4.56 -12.81 -6.72
CA VAL A 87 -3.63 -13.83 -7.21
C VAL A 87 -3.04 -13.45 -8.56
N GLY A 88 -3.86 -12.97 -9.50
CA GLY A 88 -3.43 -12.64 -10.86
C GLY A 88 -2.59 -11.38 -10.96
N LEU A 89 -2.80 -10.42 -10.05
CA LEU A 89 -2.01 -9.20 -9.94
C LEU A 89 -0.83 -9.34 -8.98
N LYS A 90 -0.74 -10.46 -8.25
CA LYS A 90 0.36 -10.74 -7.35
C LYS A 90 1.68 -10.60 -8.10
N ASP A 91 2.65 -9.92 -7.48
CA ASP A 91 3.99 -9.73 -8.03
C ASP A 91 4.06 -8.88 -9.33
N ALA A 92 2.92 -8.42 -9.86
CA ALA A 92 2.81 -7.61 -11.08
C ALA A 92 2.19 -6.22 -10.85
N TYR A 93 1.39 -6.05 -9.80
CA TYR A 93 0.78 -4.78 -9.42
C TYR A 93 0.86 -4.58 -7.90
N TYR A 94 1.42 -3.45 -7.50
CA TYR A 94 1.54 -3.04 -6.11
C TYR A 94 0.74 -1.77 -5.90
N PHE A 95 -0.07 -1.76 -4.86
CA PHE A 95 -0.86 -0.60 -4.49
C PHE A 95 -0.47 -0.14 -3.09
N ILE A 96 -0.30 1.17 -2.90
CA ILE A 96 -0.01 1.81 -1.61
C ILE A 96 -1.06 2.89 -1.37
N SER A 97 -1.88 2.71 -0.34
CA SER A 97 -2.98 3.60 0.00
C SER A 97 -2.57 4.83 0.82
N GLY A 98 -3.44 5.84 0.86
CA GLY A 98 -3.35 6.96 1.81
C GLY A 98 -3.44 6.56 3.30
N ARG A 99 -3.88 5.33 3.63
CA ARG A 99 -4.01 4.85 5.02
C ARG A 99 -2.70 4.47 5.69
N ARG A 100 -1.59 4.48 4.94
CA ARG A 100 -0.28 4.01 5.40
C ARG A 100 0.27 4.65 6.68
N LEU A 101 -0.20 5.84 7.06
CA LEU A 101 0.15 6.46 8.35
C LEU A 101 -0.36 5.65 9.56
N ALA A 102 -1.48 4.94 9.42
CA ALA A 102 -2.10 4.17 10.49
C ALA A 102 -1.49 2.77 10.70
N ALA A 103 -0.64 2.30 9.77
CA ALA A 103 -0.09 0.94 9.80
C ALA A 103 1.14 0.78 10.72
N TRP A 104 1.68 1.88 11.24
CA TRP A 104 2.89 1.88 12.04
C TRP A 104 2.62 1.40 13.47
N LYS A 105 3.42 0.44 13.93
CA LYS A 105 3.34 -0.17 15.27
C LYS A 105 4.70 -0.16 15.95
N TYR A 106 4.70 -0.19 17.28
CA TYR A 106 5.93 -0.36 18.08
C TYR A 106 6.65 -1.67 17.75
N THR A 107 5.87 -2.72 17.50
CA THR A 107 6.34 -4.08 17.27
C THR A 107 5.47 -4.75 16.21
N TYR A 108 6.04 -5.68 15.47
CA TYR A 108 5.39 -6.41 14.40
C TYR A 108 5.56 -7.92 14.62
N GLU A 109 4.54 -8.70 14.27
CA GLU A 109 4.56 -10.15 14.38
C GLU A 109 5.47 -10.76 13.32
N THR A 110 6.30 -11.73 13.67
CA THR A 110 7.18 -12.40 12.71
C THR A 110 6.47 -13.50 11.93
N HIS A 111 5.41 -14.07 12.49
CA HIS A 111 4.64 -15.18 11.91
C HIS A 111 3.52 -14.68 10.99
N VAL A 112 3.86 -13.74 10.10
CA VAL A 112 2.94 -13.40 9.02
C VAL A 112 3.08 -14.51 7.99
N ASP A 113 2.25 -15.55 8.11
CA ASP A 113 2.32 -16.81 7.34
C ASP A 113 2.32 -16.59 5.81
N LEU A 114 1.91 -15.41 5.36
CA LEU A 114 1.87 -15.01 3.96
C LEU A 114 2.53 -13.65 3.72
N LEU A 115 3.72 -13.40 4.30
CA LEU A 115 4.49 -12.20 3.97
C LEU A 115 4.85 -12.22 2.47
N PRO A 116 4.33 -11.28 1.66
CA PRO A 116 4.62 -11.27 0.23
C PRO A 116 6.12 -11.01 -0.01
N ALA A 117 6.71 -11.66 -1.01
CA ALA A 117 8.17 -11.59 -1.20
C ALA A 117 8.66 -10.17 -1.57
N THR A 118 7.83 -9.42 -2.28
CA THR A 118 8.20 -8.19 -3.00
C THR A 118 7.24 -7.02 -2.66
N SER A 119 6.37 -7.18 -1.66
CA SER A 119 5.37 -6.17 -1.31
C SER A 119 5.46 -5.72 0.15
N VAL A 120 5.27 -4.41 0.37
CA VAL A 120 5.10 -3.85 1.72
C VAL A 120 3.64 -3.86 2.19
N GLY A 121 2.73 -4.35 1.36
CA GLY A 121 1.28 -4.36 1.59
C GLY A 121 0.59 -3.01 1.32
N PRO A 122 -0.75 -2.99 1.15
CA PRO A 122 -1.51 -1.79 0.79
C PRO A 122 -1.39 -0.59 1.71
N GLU A 123 -0.97 -0.77 2.96
CA GLU A 123 -0.79 0.30 3.93
C GLU A 123 0.68 0.43 4.36
N GLY A 124 1.61 -0.26 3.68
CA GLY A 124 2.99 -0.33 4.12
C GLY A 124 3.20 -1.13 5.40
N GLN A 125 2.22 -1.93 5.82
CA GLN A 125 2.24 -2.66 7.09
C GLN A 125 3.39 -3.68 7.22
N TYR A 126 3.99 -4.09 6.10
CA TYR A 126 5.12 -5.02 6.04
C TYR A 126 6.47 -4.33 5.82
N THR A 127 6.52 -2.99 5.81
CA THR A 127 7.76 -2.22 5.55
C THR A 127 8.90 -2.67 6.47
N ALA A 128 8.64 -2.82 7.78
CA ALA A 128 9.65 -3.27 8.74
C ALA A 128 10.17 -4.68 8.42
N HIS A 129 9.28 -5.61 8.06
CA HIS A 129 9.67 -6.98 7.67
C HIS A 129 10.51 -6.99 6.41
N GLN A 130 10.13 -6.20 5.40
CA GLN A 130 10.87 -6.18 4.15
C GLN A 130 12.25 -5.55 4.31
N ILE A 131 12.37 -4.46 5.08
CA ILE A 131 13.67 -3.89 5.44
C ILE A 131 14.52 -4.94 6.17
N SER A 132 13.95 -5.65 7.15
CA SER A 132 14.65 -6.74 7.84
C SER A 132 15.17 -7.80 6.88
N ARG A 133 14.35 -8.23 5.91
CA ARG A 133 14.73 -9.22 4.90
C ARG A 133 15.84 -8.72 3.98
N VAL A 134 15.76 -7.48 3.51
CA VAL A 134 16.79 -6.87 2.64
C VAL A 134 18.14 -6.80 3.37
N LEU A 135 18.13 -6.46 4.66
CA LEU A 135 19.35 -6.38 5.46
C LEU A 135 19.92 -7.76 5.82
N ALA A 136 19.08 -8.75 6.12
CA ALA A 136 19.51 -10.03 6.66
C ALA A 136 19.76 -11.12 5.62
N HIS A 137 19.05 -11.13 4.49
CA HIS A 137 19.05 -12.27 3.58
C HIS A 137 19.95 -12.04 2.35
N PRO A 138 20.86 -12.98 1.99
CA PRO A 138 21.80 -12.81 0.87
C PRO A 138 21.12 -12.53 -0.49
N GLN A 139 19.96 -13.13 -0.73
CA GLN A 139 19.17 -12.91 -1.98
C GLN A 139 18.83 -11.44 -2.28
N PHE A 140 18.89 -10.56 -1.28
CA PHE A 140 18.59 -9.13 -1.44
C PHE A 140 19.83 -8.23 -1.36
N GLU A 141 21.04 -8.80 -1.39
CA GLU A 141 22.30 -8.04 -1.30
C GLU A 141 22.39 -6.91 -2.32
N GLY A 142 21.99 -7.18 -3.57
CA GLY A 142 21.96 -6.18 -4.63
C GLY A 142 20.98 -5.03 -4.42
N LEU A 143 20.08 -5.11 -3.43
CA LEU A 143 19.12 -4.06 -3.08
C LEU A 143 19.57 -3.19 -1.91
N ARG A 144 20.60 -3.58 -1.14
CA ARG A 144 20.99 -2.87 0.09
C ARG A 144 21.40 -1.42 -0.18
N ASP A 145 22.21 -1.18 -1.21
CA ASP A 145 22.65 0.18 -1.55
C ASP A 145 21.49 1.08 -2.00
N LEU A 146 20.52 0.52 -2.74
CA LEU A 146 19.32 1.23 -3.15
C LEU A 146 18.45 1.56 -1.94
N LEU A 147 18.31 0.59 -1.02
CA LEU A 147 17.59 0.80 0.22
C LEU A 147 18.23 1.92 1.03
N TYR A 148 19.55 1.95 1.22
CA TYR A 148 20.20 3.02 1.98
C TYR A 148 20.07 4.41 1.31
N ARG A 149 20.08 4.48 -0.03
CA ARG A 149 19.74 5.74 -0.74
C ARG A 149 18.29 6.15 -0.49
N ALA A 150 17.36 5.21 -0.58
CA ALA A 150 15.96 5.43 -0.26
C ALA A 150 15.73 5.90 1.19
N LEU A 151 16.41 5.32 2.18
CA LEU A 151 16.27 5.72 3.58
C LEU A 151 16.57 7.21 3.79
N ARG A 152 17.61 7.74 3.12
CA ARG A 152 17.97 9.16 3.24
C ARG A 152 16.87 10.09 2.76
N LEU A 153 16.17 9.73 1.68
CA LEU A 153 15.03 10.50 1.15
C LEU A 153 13.84 10.52 2.13
N ALA A 154 13.72 9.52 2.99
CA ALA A 154 12.75 9.48 4.08
C ALA A 154 13.25 10.13 5.38
N ALA A 155 14.35 10.90 5.31
CA ALA A 155 15.05 11.50 6.45
C ALA A 155 15.60 10.48 7.47
N ILE A 156 15.98 9.30 7.01
CA ILE A 156 16.59 8.23 7.84
C ILE A 156 18.07 8.10 7.50
N GLU A 157 18.93 8.26 8.50
CA GLU A 157 20.38 8.07 8.38
C GLU A 157 20.77 6.59 8.36
N ASP A 158 20.12 5.81 9.22
CA ASP A 158 20.40 4.39 9.40
C ASP A 158 19.17 3.68 9.99
N VAL A 159 19.07 2.36 9.80
CA VAL A 159 17.94 1.55 10.24
C VAL A 159 18.44 0.24 10.85
N ARG A 160 17.76 -0.20 11.91
CA ARG A 160 17.97 -1.51 12.53
C ARG A 160 16.64 -2.18 12.71
N VAL A 161 16.53 -3.43 12.26
CA VAL A 161 15.34 -4.25 12.49
C VAL A 161 15.79 -5.55 13.11
N GLY A 162 15.18 -5.93 14.23
CA GLY A 162 15.59 -7.11 14.97
C GLY A 162 14.49 -7.64 15.87
N LEU A 163 14.69 -8.87 16.33
CA LEU A 163 13.83 -9.51 17.32
C LEU A 163 13.92 -8.78 18.66
N ILE A 164 12.77 -8.52 19.26
CA ILE A 164 12.67 -7.95 20.62
C ILE A 164 12.06 -8.93 21.61
N SER A 165 11.32 -9.93 21.11
CA SER A 165 10.80 -11.06 21.86
C SER A 165 10.43 -12.17 20.87
N THR A 166 10.12 -13.37 21.40
CA THR A 166 9.66 -14.48 20.57
C THR A 166 8.46 -14.05 19.73
N GLY A 167 8.56 -14.22 18.42
CA GLY A 167 7.46 -13.89 17.51
C GLY A 167 7.33 -12.39 17.17
N ARG A 168 8.24 -11.51 17.62
CA ARG A 168 8.11 -10.04 17.45
C ARG A 168 9.40 -9.37 17.02
N ILE A 169 9.30 -8.50 16.02
CA ILE A 169 10.37 -7.57 15.61
C ILE A 169 10.02 -6.13 15.95
N ALA A 170 11.03 -5.30 16.15
CA ALA A 170 10.92 -3.85 16.15
C ALA A 170 11.88 -3.24 15.13
N MET A 171 11.47 -2.11 14.55
CA MET A 171 12.32 -1.29 13.71
C MET A 171 12.74 -0.04 14.49
N TYR A 172 14.02 0.25 14.49
CA TYR A 172 14.62 1.47 15.00
C TYR A 172 15.24 2.23 13.84
N ILE A 173 15.04 3.53 13.82
CA ILE A 173 15.61 4.43 12.82
C ILE A 173 16.52 5.44 13.51
N LYS A 174 17.56 5.86 12.80
CA LYS A 174 18.44 6.93 13.21
C LYS A 174 18.10 8.21 12.45
N THR A 175 17.82 9.28 13.18
CA THR A 175 17.48 10.60 12.63
C THR A 175 18.18 11.67 13.45
N ASN A 176 18.88 12.61 12.81
CA ASN A 176 19.65 13.67 13.47
C ASN A 176 20.60 13.12 14.56
N GLY A 177 21.33 12.04 14.24
CA GLY A 177 22.26 11.41 15.17
C GLY A 177 21.62 10.51 16.24
N MET A 178 20.30 10.53 16.45
CA MET A 178 19.62 9.80 17.53
C MET A 178 18.82 8.60 17.03
N TRP A 179 18.84 7.50 17.79
CA TRP A 179 18.03 6.31 17.53
C TRP A 179 16.66 6.42 18.22
N THR A 180 15.60 6.11 17.48
CA THR A 180 14.24 6.00 18.02
C THR A 180 13.51 4.82 17.41
N ASN A 181 12.45 4.35 18.07
CA ASN A 181 11.56 3.36 17.47
C ASN A 181 10.87 4.00 16.24
N ALA A 182 10.80 3.26 15.14
CA ALA A 182 10.13 3.64 13.91
C ALA A 182 8.69 4.13 14.09
N TYR A 183 7.98 3.59 15.09
CA TYR A 183 6.65 4.07 15.48
C TYR A 183 6.63 5.56 15.84
N ASN A 184 7.74 6.11 16.36
CA ASN A 184 7.87 7.52 16.73
C ASN A 184 8.38 8.39 15.58
N ALA A 185 8.57 7.83 14.38
CA ALA A 185 8.95 8.61 13.21
C ALA A 185 7.90 9.69 12.88
N GLY A 186 8.34 10.80 12.31
CA GLY A 186 7.45 11.86 11.82
C GLY A 186 6.55 11.37 10.69
N ASN A 187 5.43 12.07 10.47
CA ASN A 187 4.45 11.67 9.44
C ASN A 187 5.06 11.63 8.02
N PHE A 188 6.01 12.54 7.72
CA PHE A 188 6.78 12.52 6.48
C PHE A 188 7.49 11.17 6.25
N THR A 189 8.31 10.74 7.20
CA THR A 189 9.00 9.45 7.13
C THR A 189 8.01 8.29 7.00
N LYS A 190 6.91 8.34 7.77
CA LYS A 190 5.88 7.30 7.76
C LYS A 190 5.12 7.21 6.45
N SER A 191 4.94 8.31 5.73
CA SER A 191 4.25 8.35 4.44
C SER A 191 5.18 7.98 3.29
N VAL A 192 6.43 8.42 3.32
CA VAL A 192 7.39 8.26 2.22
C VAL A 192 8.07 6.89 2.24
N LEU A 193 8.47 6.39 3.41
CA LEU A 193 9.27 5.16 3.51
C LEU A 193 8.61 3.94 2.85
N PRO A 194 7.32 3.64 3.06
CA PRO A 194 6.69 2.48 2.43
C PRO A 194 6.71 2.55 0.89
N VAL A 195 6.55 3.74 0.32
CA VAL A 195 6.59 3.96 -1.13
C VAL A 195 7.98 3.65 -1.68
N LEU A 196 9.02 4.23 -1.05
CA LEU A 196 10.40 3.99 -1.46
C LEU A 196 10.81 2.52 -1.33
N VAL A 197 10.44 1.87 -0.23
CA VAL A 197 10.73 0.44 -0.01
C VAL A 197 9.98 -0.41 -1.04
N GLN A 198 8.73 -0.09 -1.36
CA GLN A 198 7.98 -0.78 -2.42
C GLN A 198 8.65 -0.64 -3.79
N LEU A 199 9.14 0.55 -4.15
CA LEU A 199 9.85 0.78 -5.41
C LEU A 199 11.18 0.01 -5.49
N VAL A 200 11.90 -0.12 -4.37
CA VAL A 200 13.12 -0.94 -4.29
C VAL A 200 12.82 -2.43 -4.48
N LEU A 201 11.71 -2.91 -3.92
CA LEU A 201 11.34 -4.34 -3.92
C LEU A 201 10.55 -4.79 -5.15
N ALA A 202 9.88 -3.88 -5.84
CA ALA A 202 9.00 -4.20 -6.95
C ALA A 202 9.73 -5.01 -8.02
N ASN A 203 9.05 -6.03 -8.56
CA ASN A 203 9.56 -6.80 -9.69
C ASN A 203 9.68 -5.92 -10.93
N ASP A 204 10.63 -6.24 -11.79
CA ASP A 204 10.85 -5.47 -13.00
C ASP A 204 9.62 -5.58 -13.93
N GLY A 205 9.27 -4.49 -14.62
CA GLY A 205 8.10 -4.41 -15.49
C GLY A 205 6.73 -4.33 -14.77
N SER A 206 6.71 -4.33 -13.43
CA SER A 206 5.47 -4.26 -12.66
C SER A 206 4.88 -2.84 -12.59
N ILE A 207 3.65 -2.75 -12.11
CA ILE A 207 2.94 -1.49 -11.86
C ILE A 207 3.02 -1.15 -10.37
N VAL A 208 3.34 0.09 -10.03
CA VAL A 208 3.27 0.62 -8.66
C VAL A 208 2.32 1.80 -8.65
N ALA A 209 1.20 1.67 -7.95
CA ALA A 209 0.19 2.70 -7.78
C ALA A 209 0.23 3.24 -6.34
N VAL A 210 0.35 4.55 -6.19
CA VAL A 210 0.40 5.23 -4.89
C VAL A 210 -0.72 6.25 -4.79
N ASP A 211 -1.59 6.07 -3.83
CA ASP A 211 -2.63 7.02 -3.46
C ASP A 211 -2.13 8.03 -2.42
N ASP A 212 -2.62 9.27 -2.52
CA ASP A 212 -2.13 10.44 -1.78
C ASP A 212 -0.59 10.44 -1.72
N ALA A 213 0.09 10.45 -2.85
CA ALA A 213 1.56 10.42 -2.96
C ALA A 213 2.24 11.62 -2.27
N ASP A 214 1.50 12.72 -2.10
CA ASP A 214 1.87 13.94 -1.38
C ASP A 214 1.51 13.92 0.12
N LEU A 215 0.98 12.80 0.63
CA LEU A 215 0.57 12.65 2.02
C LEU A 215 1.68 13.04 2.99
N ALA A 216 1.39 13.99 3.88
CA ALA A 216 2.31 14.50 4.90
C ALA A 216 3.69 14.89 4.36
N THR A 217 3.75 15.30 3.09
CA THR A 217 4.98 15.67 2.40
C THR A 217 5.06 17.18 2.23
N PRO A 218 6.11 17.84 2.73
CA PRO A 218 6.37 19.25 2.45
C PRO A 218 6.51 19.52 0.95
N GLU A 219 5.97 20.64 0.45
CA GLU A 219 5.98 20.92 -1.00
C GLU A 219 7.39 21.08 -1.59
N ASP A 220 8.35 21.55 -0.79
CA ASP A 220 9.75 21.70 -1.16
C ASP A 220 10.46 20.35 -1.39
N MET A 221 9.96 19.26 -0.80
CA MET A 221 10.46 17.90 -1.01
C MET A 221 9.88 17.22 -2.26
N ALA A 222 8.85 17.81 -2.89
CA ALA A 222 8.12 17.16 -3.98
C ALA A 222 9.01 16.83 -5.18
N GLU A 223 9.91 17.76 -5.57
CA GLU A 223 10.77 17.58 -6.74
C GLU A 223 11.83 16.49 -6.52
N GLU A 224 12.48 16.48 -5.35
CA GLU A 224 13.45 15.45 -4.98
C GLU A 224 12.80 14.06 -4.92
N LEU A 225 11.63 13.95 -4.27
CA LEU A 225 10.93 12.67 -4.14
C LEU A 225 10.44 12.13 -5.47
N LEU A 226 9.81 12.96 -6.31
CA LEU A 226 9.33 12.53 -7.62
C LEU A 226 10.49 12.15 -8.55
N SER A 227 11.60 12.88 -8.50
CA SER A 227 12.83 12.51 -9.22
C SER A 227 13.32 11.13 -8.79
N ALA A 228 13.39 10.87 -7.49
CA ALA A 228 13.82 9.57 -6.97
C ALA A 228 12.85 8.44 -7.33
N TYR A 229 11.53 8.70 -7.25
CA TYR A 229 10.52 7.71 -7.66
C TYR A 229 10.63 7.38 -9.14
N ALA A 230 10.82 8.39 -10.00
CA ALA A 230 11.01 8.22 -11.44
C ALA A 230 12.30 7.45 -11.75
N GLU A 231 13.41 7.76 -11.07
CA GLU A 231 14.68 7.04 -11.25
C GLU A 231 14.55 5.56 -10.92
N LEU A 232 13.96 5.24 -9.75
CA LEU A 232 13.72 3.86 -9.32
C LEU A 232 12.78 3.13 -10.30
N ALA A 233 11.70 3.79 -10.71
CA ALA A 233 10.76 3.24 -11.69
C ALA A 233 11.45 2.95 -13.03
N LYS A 234 12.19 3.92 -13.58
CA LYS A 234 12.90 3.76 -14.85
C LYS A 234 13.92 2.64 -14.81
N ARG A 235 14.69 2.53 -13.72
CA ARG A 235 15.71 1.48 -13.54
C ARG A 235 15.12 0.08 -13.61
N LYS A 236 13.89 -0.10 -13.14
CA LYS A 236 13.18 -1.39 -13.09
C LYS A 236 12.12 -1.55 -14.19
N GLY A 237 11.99 -0.57 -15.09
CA GLY A 237 10.95 -0.55 -16.11
C GLY A 237 9.52 -0.56 -15.52
N LEU A 238 9.31 0.07 -14.36
CA LEU A 238 8.01 0.08 -13.69
C LEU A 238 7.06 1.08 -14.37
N GLN A 239 5.77 0.75 -14.37
CA GLN A 239 4.73 1.75 -14.58
C GLN A 239 4.35 2.37 -13.23
N LEU A 240 4.75 3.61 -13.01
CA LEU A 240 4.44 4.34 -11.78
C LEU A 240 3.18 5.20 -11.96
N ILE A 241 2.19 5.00 -11.09
CA ILE A 241 0.94 5.76 -11.05
C ILE A 241 0.84 6.45 -9.70
N LEU A 242 0.65 7.77 -9.69
CA LEU A 242 0.59 8.56 -8.47
C LEU A 242 -0.69 9.41 -8.47
N ALA A 243 -1.45 9.37 -7.38
CA ALA A 243 -2.53 10.32 -7.12
C ALA A 243 -2.05 11.31 -6.05
N ALA A 244 -2.21 12.61 -6.28
CA ALA A 244 -1.81 13.66 -5.35
C ALA A 244 -2.76 14.85 -5.46
N ARG A 245 -2.83 15.68 -4.41
CA ARG A 245 -3.72 16.85 -4.35
C ARG A 245 -2.95 18.18 -4.39
N SER A 246 -1.69 18.17 -3.99
CA SER A 246 -0.84 19.36 -3.89
C SER A 246 -0.51 19.93 -5.28
N PRO A 247 -0.76 21.23 -5.51
CA PRO A 247 -0.28 21.92 -6.69
C PRO A 247 1.25 21.89 -6.83
N GLY A 248 1.99 21.84 -5.73
CA GLY A 248 3.45 21.68 -5.72
C GLY A 248 3.88 20.36 -6.34
N PHE A 249 3.23 19.26 -5.95
CA PHE A 249 3.47 17.93 -6.54
C PHE A 249 3.17 17.89 -8.03
N ARG A 250 2.08 18.54 -8.47
CA ARG A 250 1.77 18.64 -9.91
C ARG A 250 2.90 19.31 -10.68
N ARG A 251 3.33 20.50 -10.25
CA ARG A 251 4.39 21.25 -10.94
C ARG A 251 5.70 20.47 -10.98
N ALA A 252 6.03 19.79 -9.89
CA ALA A 252 7.20 18.93 -9.82
C ALA A 252 7.07 17.73 -10.78
N ALA A 253 5.91 17.08 -10.85
CA ALA A 253 5.65 15.96 -11.77
C ALA A 253 5.81 16.37 -13.24
N GLU A 254 5.29 17.53 -13.63
CA GLU A 254 5.44 18.08 -14.98
C GLU A 254 6.93 18.29 -15.34
N ARG A 255 7.74 18.83 -14.41
CA ARG A 255 9.20 18.99 -14.62
C ARG A 255 9.94 17.68 -14.75
N GLN A 256 9.51 16.66 -14.01
CA GLN A 256 10.10 15.32 -14.04
C GLN A 256 9.59 14.46 -15.22
N GLY A 257 8.76 15.03 -16.10
CA GLY A 257 8.30 14.36 -17.32
C GLY A 257 7.17 13.35 -17.11
N PHE A 258 6.44 13.44 -16.00
CA PHE A 258 5.24 12.63 -15.80
C PHE A 258 4.10 13.13 -16.69
N SER A 259 3.28 12.20 -17.19
CA SER A 259 1.98 12.54 -17.78
C SER A 259 1.00 12.85 -16.65
N VAL A 260 0.50 14.08 -16.59
CA VAL A 260 -0.46 14.54 -15.57
C VAL A 260 -1.87 14.57 -16.17
N ALA A 261 -2.82 13.99 -15.45
CA ALA A 261 -4.24 14.05 -15.76
C ALA A 261 -5.02 14.66 -14.58
N GLU A 262 -6.00 15.50 -14.88
CA GLU A 262 -7.01 15.97 -13.92
C GLU A 262 -8.24 15.07 -14.02
N LEU A 263 -8.77 14.62 -12.88
CA LEU A 263 -9.92 13.73 -12.76
C LEU A 263 -11.03 14.40 -11.96
#